data_AF-A0A538CZP1-F1
#
_entry.id   AF-A0A538CZP1-F1
#
_cell.length_a   1.000
_cell.length_b   1.000
_cell.length_c   1.000
_cell.angle_alpha   90.00
_cell.angle_beta   90.00
_cell.angle_gamma   90.00
#
_symmetry.space_group_name_H-M   'P 1'
#
loop_
_entity.id
_entity.type
_entity.pdbx_description
1 polymer ?
#
loop_
_entity_poly.entity_id
_entity_poly.type
_entity_poly.pdbx_seq_one_letter_code
_entity_poly.pdbx_strand_id
1 'polypeptide(L)'
;MHRSHLLTTSLIALLLALAAAPQAGAAARCYGAAARDAEHPCFNPELLKAVSPRPIAALLETEAPCDPFHRAWPISVCWFGVSASQGPATVALIGDSHATHWRPAVSVLARAKGRRAASIARTSCPFTFGTSTTLNPRLNRSCVRHNRAIRGWLAARPAIRTVFVANNAGARIFGGNRFAATIAGDIAALKSLPLTVKHVIVIRDAIKSTYQTPGCIQQAMRHHLHAGRVCAVPIGRVLRPDPLAIAARRVGTRVQVIDLKRFQCSKHRCFPVVGGVLVHKDIDHLTRLFATTLGPYLMRAYDRLAAHWPKASAAAAPPRCFGAASRDSEHPCFNPELRYKVTPTPDDALLELDSPCPREAAPRILSLCSFGVSAAQATETLVLIGDSHATHWRPALDLVARAKGWHIENITRTSCPFSTAPIDKSKALRRQCAQRNREVVRWLRAHPEVKTVFVAGNAAVRVFGAKKDRFKLALAGYRATFASLPDSVKHIVVIRDSIKAKSGTSDCVRNAVRKHQRAAIVCALPLAKLRRSDAAAAAARELGSPRGQVIDLTSFQCSA
;
A
#
# COMPACT_ATOMS: atom_id res chain seq x y z
N MET A 1 66.59 3.64 -35.97
CA MET A 1 67.14 2.27 -36.05
C MET A 1 66.20 1.33 -35.28
N HIS A 2 65.73 0.28 -35.97
CA HIS A 2 65.16 -1.02 -35.56
C HIS A 2 64.09 -1.12 -34.44
N ARG A 3 62.85 -1.52 -34.79
CA ARG A 3 62.24 -2.89 -34.74
C ARG A 3 61.90 -3.33 -33.29
N SER A 4 60.65 -3.44 -32.85
CA SER A 4 59.53 -4.36 -33.20
C SER A 4 59.45 -5.63 -32.31
N HIS A 5 58.27 -5.83 -31.68
CA HIS A 5 57.59 -7.13 -31.38
C HIS A 5 58.18 -8.01 -30.24
N LEU A 6 57.46 -8.68 -29.30
CA LEU A 6 56.13 -9.33 -29.17
C LEU A 6 55.77 -9.55 -27.67
N LEU A 7 54.52 -9.32 -27.25
CA LEU A 7 53.49 -10.29 -26.77
C LEU A 7 53.72 -11.13 -25.48
N THR A 8 52.66 -11.09 -24.65
CA THR A 8 51.99 -12.15 -23.85
C THR A 8 52.37 -12.47 -22.39
N THR A 9 51.30 -12.49 -21.56
CA THR A 9 51.04 -13.28 -20.33
C THR A 9 51.88 -12.97 -19.08
N SER A 10 51.40 -12.93 -17.83
CA SER A 10 50.09 -13.08 -17.21
C SER A 10 50.28 -12.93 -15.69
N LEU A 11 49.19 -12.60 -14.99
CA LEU A 11 48.88 -12.99 -13.60
C LEU A 11 49.59 -12.31 -12.39
N ILE A 12 48.71 -11.67 -11.59
CA ILE A 12 48.64 -11.63 -10.13
C ILE A 12 49.65 -10.73 -9.38
N ALA A 13 49.20 -9.50 -9.09
CA ALA A 13 49.50 -8.82 -7.82
C ALA A 13 48.51 -7.67 -7.57
N LEU A 14 47.22 -7.99 -7.40
CA LEU A 14 46.25 -7.07 -6.79
C LEU A 14 45.56 -7.79 -5.64
N LEU A 15 46.32 -8.04 -4.58
CA LEU A 15 45.81 -8.56 -3.31
C LEU A 15 45.13 -7.44 -2.52
N LEU A 16 43.82 -7.29 -2.80
CA LEU A 16 42.76 -7.29 -1.80
C LEU A 16 43.03 -6.56 -0.48
N ALA A 17 42.85 -5.24 -0.49
CA ALA A 17 42.35 -4.50 0.68
C ALA A 17 40.83 -4.29 0.55
N LEU A 18 40.10 -5.39 0.35
CA LEU A 18 38.67 -5.45 0.65
C LEU A 18 38.58 -5.56 2.17
N ALA A 19 38.47 -4.41 2.85
CA ALA A 19 37.98 -4.37 4.21
C ALA A 19 36.63 -5.10 4.20
N ALA A 20 36.63 -6.33 4.70
CA ALA A 20 35.44 -7.12 4.86
C ALA A 20 34.49 -6.31 5.76
N ALA A 21 33.45 -5.74 5.15
CA ALA A 21 32.26 -5.38 5.90
C ALA A 21 31.85 -6.63 6.69
N PRO A 22 31.66 -6.56 8.01
CA PRO A 22 31.34 -7.74 8.79
C PRO A 22 30.06 -8.33 8.20
N GLN A 23 30.15 -9.60 7.79
CA GLN A 23 29.03 -10.34 7.23
C GLN A 23 27.84 -10.21 8.18
N ALA A 24 26.71 -9.77 7.65
CA ALA A 24 25.43 -9.60 8.34
C ALA A 24 24.77 -10.95 8.77
N GLY A 25 25.56 -11.99 9.03
CA GLY A 25 25.12 -13.36 9.33
C GLY A 25 25.04 -13.70 10.83
N ALA A 26 25.52 -12.84 11.73
CA ALA A 26 25.49 -13.08 13.16
C ALA A 26 25.19 -11.79 13.94
N ALA A 27 23.95 -11.29 13.88
CA ALA A 27 23.45 -10.57 15.04
C ALA A 27 23.56 -11.57 16.22
N ALA A 28 24.40 -11.28 17.20
CA ALA A 28 24.69 -12.18 18.32
C ALA A 28 23.40 -12.86 18.80
N ARG A 29 23.35 -14.20 18.83
CA ARG A 29 22.20 -14.92 19.41
C ARG A 29 21.90 -14.28 20.77
N CYS A 30 20.62 -14.06 21.08
CA CYS A 30 20.14 -13.49 22.35
C CYS A 30 20.45 -12.01 22.62
N TYR A 31 20.43 -11.19 21.58
CA TYR A 31 20.58 -9.75 21.70
C TYR A 31 19.24 -9.01 21.90
N GLY A 32 19.23 -8.00 22.77
CA GLY A 32 18.05 -7.17 23.02
C GLY A 32 16.85 -7.98 23.53
N ALA A 33 15.66 -7.68 22.99
CA ALA A 33 14.42 -8.37 23.35
C ALA A 33 14.49 -9.91 23.23
N ALA A 34 15.38 -10.45 22.39
CA ALA A 34 15.55 -11.90 22.26
C ALA A 34 15.99 -12.61 23.54
N ALA A 35 16.75 -11.93 24.40
CA ALA A 35 17.12 -12.46 25.71
C ALA A 35 15.93 -12.69 26.65
N ARG A 36 14.72 -12.28 26.26
CA ARG A 36 13.47 -12.46 27.03
C ARG A 36 12.37 -13.14 26.23
N ASP A 37 12.69 -13.80 25.12
CA ASP A 37 11.71 -14.62 24.43
C ASP A 37 11.45 -15.91 25.20
N ALA A 38 10.24 -16.06 25.75
CA ALA A 38 9.84 -17.28 26.45
C ALA A 38 9.61 -18.46 25.49
N GLU A 39 9.33 -18.18 24.21
CA GLU A 39 9.07 -19.23 23.21
C GLU A 39 10.36 -19.80 22.61
N HIS A 40 11.42 -18.99 22.60
CA HIS A 40 12.74 -19.41 22.14
C HIS A 40 13.79 -18.95 23.16
N PRO A 41 13.84 -19.59 24.35
CA PRO A 41 14.78 -19.21 25.39
C PRO A 41 16.20 -19.31 24.89
N CYS A 42 17.01 -18.33 25.23
CA CYS A 42 18.40 -18.36 24.84
C CYS A 42 19.24 -17.47 25.79
N PHE A 43 20.55 -17.69 25.83
CA PHE A 43 21.47 -17.01 26.72
C PHE A 43 22.75 -16.58 25.99
N ASN A 44 23.27 -15.39 26.33
CA ASN A 44 24.53 -14.88 25.82
C ASN A 44 25.34 -14.24 26.97
N PRO A 45 26.42 -14.90 27.43
CA PRO A 45 27.22 -14.41 28.56
C PRO A 45 28.01 -13.13 28.25
N GLU A 46 28.38 -12.90 26.98
CA GLU A 46 29.17 -11.73 26.56
C GLU A 46 28.38 -10.42 26.75
N LEU A 47 27.05 -10.50 26.71
CA LEU A 47 26.17 -9.35 26.83
C LEU A 47 25.77 -9.02 28.28
N LEU A 48 26.13 -9.82 29.28
CA LEU A 48 25.72 -9.63 30.67
C LEU A 48 26.17 -8.27 31.23
N LYS A 49 27.38 -7.84 30.86
CA LYS A 49 28.00 -6.59 31.31
C LYS A 49 27.99 -5.51 30.22
N ALA A 50 27.43 -5.81 29.05
CA ALA A 50 27.36 -4.89 27.93
C ALA A 50 26.14 -3.97 28.04
N VAL A 51 26.28 -2.74 27.57
CA VAL A 51 25.19 -1.78 27.42
C VAL A 51 25.39 -1.00 26.13
N SER A 52 24.44 -1.13 25.20
CA SER A 52 24.41 -0.40 23.94
C SER A 52 23.00 0.09 23.63
N PRO A 53 22.81 1.36 23.20
CA PRO A 53 23.78 2.46 23.33
C PRO A 53 24.09 2.78 24.80
N ARG A 54 25.17 3.53 25.06
CA ARG A 54 25.42 4.10 26.40
C ARG A 54 24.38 5.18 26.72
N PRO A 55 24.04 5.44 27.99
CA PRO A 55 22.98 6.39 28.34
C PRO A 55 23.11 7.80 27.72
N ILE A 56 24.32 8.38 27.70
CA ILE A 56 24.55 9.70 27.09
C ILE A 56 24.34 9.65 25.57
N ALA A 57 24.82 8.60 24.90
CA ALA A 57 24.62 8.43 23.46
C ALA A 57 23.13 8.23 23.12
N ALA A 58 22.41 7.49 23.97
CA ALA A 58 20.98 7.24 23.82
C ALA A 58 20.16 8.54 23.85
N LEU A 59 20.49 9.48 24.74
CA LEU A 59 19.83 10.80 24.82
C LEU A 59 19.97 11.62 23.54
N LEU A 60 21.06 11.42 22.80
CA LEU A 60 21.33 12.10 21.53
C LEU A 60 20.74 11.36 20.33
N GLU A 61 20.15 10.17 20.52
CA GLU A 61 19.52 9.44 19.42
C GLU A 61 18.30 10.19 18.88
N THR A 62 18.35 10.49 17.59
CA THR A 62 17.19 11.00 16.86
C THR A 62 16.11 9.94 16.74
N GLU A 63 14.90 10.37 16.38
CA GLU A 63 13.81 9.44 16.03
C GLU A 63 14.14 8.66 14.76
N ALA A 64 13.66 7.42 14.62
CA ALA A 64 13.97 6.60 13.45
C ALA A 64 13.60 7.30 12.13
N PRO A 65 14.48 7.27 11.10
CA PRO A 65 14.27 8.03 9.88
C PRO A 65 13.03 7.58 9.10
N CYS A 66 12.47 8.49 8.31
CA CYS A 66 11.34 8.26 7.41
C CYS A 66 11.35 9.30 6.28
N ASP A 67 10.82 8.92 5.11
CA ASP A 67 10.91 9.73 3.88
C ASP A 67 9.79 9.40 2.86
N PRO A 68 9.13 10.40 2.23
CA PRO A 68 9.11 11.83 2.57
C PRO A 68 8.37 12.13 3.87
N PHE A 69 8.85 13.15 4.56
CA PHE A 69 8.14 13.82 5.64
C PHE A 69 7.28 14.95 5.05
N HIS A 70 6.02 14.64 4.72
CA HIS A 70 5.10 15.67 4.22
C HIS A 70 4.49 16.44 5.40
N ARG A 71 4.91 17.69 5.59
CA ARG A 71 4.26 18.64 6.51
C ARG A 71 3.07 19.28 5.80
N ALA A 72 1.85 18.84 6.09
CA ALA A 72 0.63 19.45 5.59
C ALA A 72 -0.33 19.70 6.76
N TRP A 73 -0.27 20.88 7.38
CA TRP A 73 -1.13 21.17 8.53
C TRP A 73 -2.61 20.89 8.20
N PRO A 74 -3.35 20.12 9.03
CA PRO A 74 -3.04 19.70 10.40
C PRO A 74 -2.36 18.32 10.56
N ILE A 75 -1.89 17.68 9.49
CA ILE A 75 -1.28 16.33 9.50
C ILE A 75 0.15 16.34 8.94
N SER A 76 1.10 15.83 9.72
CA SER A 76 2.42 15.48 9.17
C SER A 76 2.50 13.98 8.97
N VAL A 77 2.87 13.56 7.76
CA VAL A 77 3.02 12.14 7.41
C VAL A 77 4.49 11.80 7.22
N CYS A 78 4.93 10.79 7.91
CA CYS A 78 6.30 10.25 7.93
C CYS A 78 6.27 8.84 7.37
N TRP A 79 6.70 8.64 6.12
CA TRP A 79 6.63 7.33 5.45
C TRP A 79 7.83 6.43 5.78
N PHE A 80 7.57 5.17 6.15
CA PHE A 80 8.60 4.19 6.52
C PHE A 80 8.22 2.78 6.03
N GLY A 81 9.06 1.78 6.32
CA GLY A 81 8.91 0.42 5.79
C GLY A 81 9.69 0.23 4.49
N VAL A 82 9.08 -0.43 3.50
CA VAL A 82 9.62 -0.48 2.13
C VAL A 82 9.29 0.80 1.35
N SER A 83 10.01 1.07 0.26
CA SER A 83 9.74 2.23 -0.59
C SER A 83 8.37 2.15 -1.28
N ALA A 84 7.90 3.26 -1.86
CA ALA A 84 6.66 3.27 -2.64
C ALA A 84 6.73 2.35 -3.88
N SER A 85 7.93 2.12 -4.43
CA SER A 85 8.16 1.21 -5.54
C SER A 85 8.19 -0.26 -5.13
N GLN A 86 8.49 -0.55 -3.86
CA GLN A 86 8.65 -1.92 -3.34
C GLN A 86 7.37 -2.49 -2.74
N GLY A 87 6.40 -1.66 -2.35
CA GLY A 87 5.18 -2.18 -1.76
C GLY A 87 4.10 -1.14 -1.48
N PRO A 88 2.83 -1.57 -1.41
CA PRO A 88 1.70 -0.66 -1.20
C PRO A 88 1.68 -0.11 0.23
N ALA A 89 1.14 1.11 0.36
CA ALA A 89 0.88 1.76 1.63
C ALA A 89 -0.38 1.18 2.30
N THR A 90 -0.21 0.17 3.16
CA THR A 90 -1.36 -0.54 3.77
C THR A 90 -1.41 -0.47 5.29
N VAL A 91 -0.42 0.18 5.92
CA VAL A 91 -0.28 0.27 7.37
C VAL A 91 -0.12 1.74 7.78
N ALA A 92 -0.71 2.13 8.91
CA ALA A 92 -0.38 3.38 9.58
C ALA A 92 -0.05 3.17 11.06
N LEU A 93 0.71 4.10 11.64
CA LEU A 93 1.07 4.20 13.05
C LEU A 93 0.73 5.60 13.54
N ILE A 94 -0.21 5.71 14.48
CA ILE A 94 -0.75 6.98 14.97
C ILE A 94 -0.62 7.11 16.49
N GLY A 95 -0.52 8.36 16.97
CA GLY A 95 -0.43 8.66 18.41
C GLY A 95 0.52 9.82 18.71
N ASP A 96 1.25 9.71 19.82
CA ASP A 96 2.18 10.74 20.28
C ASP A 96 3.66 10.35 20.09
N SER A 97 4.56 10.88 20.94
CA SER A 97 5.97 10.50 20.90
C SER A 97 6.22 9.02 21.22
N HIS A 98 5.28 8.35 21.88
CA HIS A 98 5.35 6.90 22.13
C HIS A 98 5.00 6.13 20.85
N ALA A 99 4.01 6.57 20.05
CA ALA A 99 3.87 6.04 18.69
C ALA A 99 5.14 6.23 17.87
N THR A 100 5.84 7.35 18.05
CA THR A 100 7.11 7.62 17.36
C THR A 100 8.22 6.66 17.81
N HIS A 101 8.39 6.41 19.11
CA HIS A 101 9.41 5.46 19.61
C HIS A 101 9.12 4.01 19.22
N TRP A 102 7.87 3.67 18.85
CA TRP A 102 7.48 2.34 18.39
C TRP A 102 7.70 2.15 16.88
N ARG A 103 7.95 3.23 16.13
CA ARG A 103 8.20 3.19 14.68
C ARG A 103 9.29 2.18 14.27
N PRO A 104 10.42 2.03 14.98
CA PRO A 104 11.42 1.01 14.62
C PRO A 104 10.86 -0.42 14.63
N ALA A 105 10.07 -0.79 15.66
CA ALA A 105 9.44 -2.11 15.75
C ALA A 105 8.45 -2.34 14.60
N VAL A 106 7.58 -1.35 14.34
CA VAL A 106 6.61 -1.41 13.25
C VAL A 106 7.31 -1.43 11.88
N SER A 107 8.47 -0.79 11.75
CA SER A 107 9.28 -0.80 10.52
C SER A 107 9.83 -2.19 10.21
N VAL A 108 10.30 -2.93 11.21
CA VAL A 108 10.73 -4.34 11.02
C VAL A 108 9.57 -5.18 10.50
N LEU A 109 8.39 -5.08 11.12
CA LEU A 109 7.18 -5.76 10.66
C LEU A 109 6.81 -5.35 9.24
N ALA A 110 6.75 -4.04 8.96
CA ALA A 110 6.36 -3.52 7.66
C ALA A 110 7.29 -4.00 6.54
N ARG A 111 8.62 -3.97 6.78
CA ARG A 111 9.63 -4.47 5.82
C ARG A 111 9.48 -5.97 5.60
N ALA A 112 9.34 -6.76 6.66
CA ALA A 112 9.16 -8.21 6.57
C ALA A 112 7.88 -8.61 5.79
N LYS A 113 6.85 -7.76 5.82
CA LYS A 113 5.59 -7.98 5.08
C LYS A 113 5.54 -7.28 3.71
N GLY A 114 6.65 -6.68 3.25
CA GLY A 114 6.71 -5.95 1.98
C GLY A 114 5.74 -4.75 1.92
N ARG A 115 5.51 -4.07 3.05
CA ARG A 115 4.54 -2.97 3.17
C ARG A 115 5.22 -1.63 3.42
N ARG A 116 4.67 -0.60 2.80
CA ARG A 116 4.94 0.78 3.16
C ARG A 116 3.98 1.21 4.26
N ALA A 117 4.46 1.99 5.22
CA ALA A 117 3.70 2.42 6.39
C ALA A 117 3.77 3.95 6.57
N ALA A 118 2.67 4.54 7.02
CA ALA A 118 2.58 5.96 7.38
C ALA A 118 2.67 6.15 8.89
N SER A 119 3.57 6.99 9.37
CA SER A 119 3.59 7.46 10.76
C SER A 119 2.95 8.84 10.81
N ILE A 120 1.87 8.96 11.60
CA ILE A 120 1.16 10.22 11.84
C ILE A 120 1.08 10.41 13.34
N ALA A 121 2.13 10.97 13.90
CA ALA A 121 2.26 11.15 15.33
C ALA A 121 2.73 12.55 15.66
N ARG A 122 2.30 13.07 16.80
CA ARG A 122 2.68 14.39 17.28
C ARG A 122 2.99 14.35 18.77
N THR A 123 4.18 14.80 19.15
CA THR A 123 4.64 14.86 20.54
C THR A 123 3.58 15.49 21.44
N SER A 124 3.31 14.82 22.57
CA SER A 124 2.33 15.22 23.57
C SER A 124 0.86 15.27 23.11
N CYS A 125 0.54 14.85 21.89
CA CYS A 125 -0.83 14.71 21.39
C CYS A 125 -1.23 13.23 21.28
N PRO A 126 -1.65 12.57 22.38
CA PRO A 126 -2.16 11.21 22.30
C PRO A 126 -3.37 11.14 21.36
N PHE A 127 -3.54 10.03 20.64
CA PHE A 127 -4.71 9.83 19.78
C PHE A 127 -5.95 9.56 20.65
N THR A 128 -6.63 10.64 21.01
CA THR A 128 -7.80 10.66 21.90
C THR A 128 -8.69 11.86 21.54
N PHE A 129 -9.99 11.78 21.84
CA PHE A 129 -10.90 12.93 21.68
C PHE A 129 -11.23 13.64 22.99
N GLY A 130 -10.60 13.23 24.09
CA GLY A 130 -10.64 14.01 25.32
C GLY A 130 -9.67 15.20 25.31
N THR A 131 -9.94 16.18 26.15
CA THR A 131 -9.09 17.37 26.37
C THR A 131 -8.00 17.07 27.40
N SER A 132 -6.71 17.19 27.09
CA SER A 132 -5.61 16.91 28.04
C SER A 132 -5.61 17.89 29.24
N THR A 133 -5.34 17.40 30.45
CA THR A 133 -5.13 18.25 31.66
C THR A 133 -3.78 18.92 31.72
N THR A 134 -2.82 18.47 30.91
CA THR A 134 -1.42 18.91 30.98
C THR A 134 -1.06 19.91 29.89
N LEU A 135 -1.91 20.04 28.87
CA LEU A 135 -1.71 20.96 27.77
C LEU A 135 -2.49 22.26 27.99
N ASN A 136 -1.91 23.38 27.59
CA ASN A 136 -2.66 24.64 27.53
C ASN A 136 -3.82 24.54 26.51
N PRO A 137 -4.87 25.37 26.63
CA PRO A 137 -6.05 25.29 25.77
C PRO A 137 -5.76 25.38 24.26
N ARG A 138 -4.75 26.16 23.84
CA ARG A 138 -4.38 26.29 22.43
C ARG A 138 -3.81 24.98 21.88
N LEU A 139 -2.86 24.37 22.60
CA LEU A 139 -2.27 23.07 22.23
C LEU A 139 -3.32 21.96 22.24
N ASN A 140 -4.21 21.94 23.24
CA ASN A 140 -5.33 21.00 23.29
C ASN A 140 -6.21 21.07 22.04
N ARG A 141 -6.65 22.28 21.64
CA ARG A 141 -7.42 22.46 20.39
C ARG A 141 -6.65 22.00 19.16
N SER A 142 -5.33 22.21 19.15
CA SER A 142 -4.46 21.74 18.07
C SER A 142 -4.37 20.22 18.01
N CYS A 143 -4.23 19.52 19.14
CA CYS A 143 -4.22 18.06 19.21
C CYS A 143 -5.57 17.46 18.80
N VAL A 144 -6.68 18.01 19.28
CA VAL A 144 -8.03 17.54 18.87
C VAL A 144 -8.24 17.72 17.37
N ARG A 145 -7.81 18.86 16.79
CA ARG A 145 -7.87 19.09 15.34
C ARG A 145 -7.01 18.10 14.56
N HIS A 146 -5.79 17.84 15.04
CA HIS A 146 -4.90 16.83 14.47
C HIS A 146 -5.55 15.44 14.50
N ASN A 147 -6.05 15.01 15.65
CA ASN A 147 -6.67 13.69 15.83
C ASN A 147 -7.93 13.52 14.97
N ARG A 148 -8.75 14.56 14.83
CA ARG A 148 -9.92 14.53 13.93
C ARG A 148 -9.49 14.44 12.47
N ALA A 149 -8.43 15.15 12.07
CA ALA A 149 -7.95 15.12 10.69
C ALA A 149 -7.40 13.75 10.29
N ILE A 150 -6.77 13.01 11.21
CA ILE A 150 -6.30 11.63 10.98
C ILE A 150 -7.43 10.76 10.41
N ARG A 151 -8.66 10.88 10.92
CA ARG A 151 -9.83 10.13 10.40
C ARG A 151 -10.08 10.41 8.92
N GLY A 152 -10.14 11.68 8.54
CA GLY A 152 -10.38 12.08 7.15
C GLY A 152 -9.25 11.64 6.23
N TRP A 153 -8.01 11.72 6.72
CA TRP A 153 -6.84 11.27 5.97
C TRP A 153 -6.83 9.76 5.73
N LEU A 154 -7.24 8.96 6.72
CA LEU A 154 -7.40 7.51 6.61
C LEU A 154 -8.61 7.14 5.72
N ALA A 155 -9.72 7.88 5.82
CA ALA A 155 -10.90 7.67 5.00
C ALA A 155 -10.61 7.87 3.51
N ALA A 156 -9.79 8.88 3.18
CA ALA A 156 -9.31 9.13 1.82
C ALA A 156 -8.25 8.12 1.33
N ARG A 157 -7.86 7.12 2.15
CA ARG A 157 -6.80 6.15 1.85
C ARG A 157 -7.25 4.73 2.22
N PRO A 158 -8.25 4.17 1.51
CA PRO A 158 -8.83 2.87 1.84
C PRO A 158 -7.84 1.70 1.76
N ALA A 159 -6.71 1.86 1.06
CA ALA A 159 -5.62 0.88 1.05
C ALA A 159 -5.00 0.64 2.44
N ILE A 160 -5.08 1.63 3.35
CA ILE A 160 -4.61 1.51 4.74
C ILE A 160 -5.68 0.81 5.57
N ARG A 161 -5.58 -0.52 5.60
CA ARG A 161 -6.50 -1.43 6.30
C ARG A 161 -6.07 -1.77 7.73
N THR A 162 -4.82 -1.52 8.09
CA THR A 162 -4.28 -1.77 9.44
C THR A 162 -3.72 -0.49 10.03
N VAL A 163 -4.16 -0.13 11.24
CA VAL A 163 -3.67 1.02 11.99
C VAL A 163 -3.14 0.57 13.35
N PHE A 164 -1.87 0.84 13.62
CA PHE A 164 -1.29 0.76 14.95
C PHE A 164 -1.51 2.07 15.69
N VAL A 165 -1.88 1.99 16.98
CA VAL A 165 -2.08 3.14 17.86
C VAL A 165 -1.24 2.95 19.11
N ALA A 166 -0.48 3.97 19.52
CA ALA A 166 0.25 3.97 20.78
C ALA A 166 0.31 5.38 21.38
N ASN A 167 0.03 5.49 22.67
CA ASN A 167 0.02 6.75 23.42
C ASN A 167 0.87 6.59 24.70
N ASN A 168 1.35 7.71 25.25
CA ASN A 168 1.89 7.75 26.61
C ASN A 168 0.77 7.42 27.62
N ALA A 169 0.91 6.31 28.35
CA ALA A 169 -0.06 5.90 29.38
C ALA A 169 -0.17 6.89 30.55
N GLY A 170 0.79 7.81 30.67
CA GLY A 170 0.79 8.91 31.61
C GLY A 170 -0.03 10.13 31.20
N ALA A 171 -0.50 10.22 29.95
CA ALA A 171 -1.34 11.32 29.49
C ALA A 171 -2.67 11.31 30.25
N ARG A 172 -3.11 12.48 30.76
CA ARG A 172 -4.37 12.62 31.51
C ARG A 172 -5.29 13.65 30.85
N ILE A 173 -6.59 13.38 30.91
CA ILE A 173 -7.66 14.16 30.27
C ILE A 173 -8.56 14.83 31.34
N PHE A 174 -9.05 16.05 31.07
CA PHE A 174 -9.97 16.83 31.89
C PHE A 174 -11.33 16.11 32.04
N GLY A 175 -11.88 16.14 33.25
CA GLY A 175 -13.10 15.45 33.68
C GLY A 175 -12.95 15.01 35.14
N GLY A 176 -14.05 14.75 35.85
CA GLY A 176 -14.05 14.42 37.29
C GLY A 176 -13.02 13.35 37.66
N ASN A 177 -13.31 12.08 37.37
CA ASN A 177 -12.27 11.04 37.38
C ASN A 177 -11.47 11.11 36.06
N ARG A 178 -10.30 11.75 36.12
CA ARG A 178 -9.40 11.97 34.97
C ARG A 178 -9.01 10.67 34.23
N PHE A 179 -8.88 9.56 34.95
CA PHE A 179 -8.53 8.27 34.33
C PHE A 179 -9.71 7.70 33.54
N ALA A 180 -10.91 7.73 34.11
CA ALA A 180 -12.13 7.33 33.42
C ALA A 180 -12.43 8.22 32.21
N ALA A 181 -12.22 9.53 32.33
CA ALA A 181 -12.36 10.48 31.23
C ALA A 181 -11.36 10.20 30.10
N THR A 182 -10.13 9.80 30.44
CA THR A 182 -9.11 9.39 29.45
C THR A 182 -9.58 8.17 28.67
N ILE A 183 -10.04 7.13 29.37
CA ILE A 183 -10.58 5.91 28.74
C ILE A 183 -11.77 6.24 27.82
N ALA A 184 -12.68 7.12 28.24
CA ALA A 184 -13.82 7.52 27.41
C ALA A 184 -13.39 8.24 26.13
N GLY A 185 -12.42 9.15 26.23
CA GLY A 185 -11.83 9.85 25.07
C GLY A 185 -11.13 8.89 24.10
N ASP A 186 -10.43 7.89 24.62
CA ASP A 186 -9.76 6.86 23.83
C ASP A 186 -10.75 5.93 23.12
N ILE A 187 -11.82 5.51 23.81
CA ILE A 187 -12.93 4.74 23.21
C ILE A 187 -13.56 5.53 22.05
N ALA A 188 -13.84 6.82 22.26
CA ALA A 188 -14.43 7.67 21.24
C ALA A 188 -13.51 7.82 20.02
N ALA A 189 -12.20 8.00 20.23
CA ALA A 189 -11.22 8.09 19.16
C ALA A 189 -11.09 6.77 18.38
N LEU A 190 -10.98 5.63 19.07
CA LEU A 190 -10.88 4.31 18.45
C LEU A 190 -12.13 3.95 17.62
N LYS A 191 -13.33 4.19 18.15
CA LYS A 191 -14.61 3.96 17.44
C LYS A 191 -14.77 4.85 16.20
N SER A 192 -14.07 5.98 16.14
CA SER A 192 -14.20 6.94 15.05
C SER A 192 -13.38 6.64 13.80
N LEU A 193 -12.46 5.67 13.88
CA LEU A 193 -11.63 5.27 12.74
C LEU A 193 -12.51 4.67 11.63
N PRO A 194 -12.29 5.07 10.36
CA PRO A 194 -13.18 4.73 9.25
C PRO A 194 -13.25 3.22 9.01
N LEU A 195 -14.42 2.70 8.60
CA LEU A 195 -14.67 1.26 8.43
C LEU A 195 -13.72 0.57 7.43
N THR A 196 -13.07 1.32 6.56
CA THR A 196 -11.98 0.87 5.68
C THR A 196 -10.75 0.34 6.45
N VAL A 197 -10.48 0.87 7.65
CA VAL A 197 -9.43 0.37 8.57
C VAL A 197 -9.88 -0.93 9.23
N LYS A 198 -9.75 -2.08 8.56
CA LYS A 198 -10.26 -3.37 9.07
C LYS A 198 -9.67 -3.80 10.41
N HIS A 199 -8.44 -3.40 10.73
CA HIS A 199 -7.75 -3.84 11.95
C HIS A 199 -7.12 -2.65 12.67
N VAL A 200 -7.51 -2.44 13.93
CA VAL A 200 -6.89 -1.44 14.81
C VAL A 200 -6.12 -2.17 15.88
N ILE A 201 -4.81 -1.94 15.94
CA ILE A 201 -3.91 -2.60 16.89
C ILE A 201 -3.37 -1.56 17.85
N VAL A 202 -3.80 -1.62 19.10
CA VAL A 202 -3.20 -0.83 20.18
C VAL A 202 -1.94 -1.54 20.67
N ILE A 203 -0.81 -0.86 20.60
CA ILE A 203 0.42 -1.32 21.26
C ILE A 203 0.38 -0.74 22.68
N ARG A 204 0.35 -1.62 23.68
CA ARG A 204 0.42 -1.20 25.08
C ARG A 204 1.70 -0.39 25.28
N ASP A 205 1.58 0.72 25.99
CA ASP A 205 2.73 1.56 26.29
C ASP A 205 3.85 0.78 27.00
N ALA A 206 5.09 1.20 26.73
CA ALA A 206 6.27 0.68 27.42
C ALA A 206 6.22 1.03 28.91
N ILE A 207 7.01 0.33 29.72
CA ILE A 207 7.25 0.79 31.09
C ILE A 207 7.98 2.14 31.06
N LYS A 208 7.99 2.86 32.18
CA LYS A 208 8.83 4.05 32.35
C LYS A 208 10.21 3.68 32.90
N SER A 209 11.13 4.62 32.79
CA SER A 209 12.38 4.64 33.54
C SER A 209 12.28 5.68 34.67
N THR A 210 13.08 5.53 35.72
CA THR A 210 13.22 6.55 36.77
C THR A 210 14.35 7.51 36.43
N TYR A 211 14.35 8.71 37.02
CA TYR A 211 15.46 9.67 36.86
C TYR A 211 16.80 9.14 37.36
N GLN A 212 16.79 8.13 38.23
CA GLN A 212 18.00 7.52 38.81
C GLN A 212 18.58 6.41 37.92
N THR A 213 17.79 5.82 37.02
CA THR A 213 18.21 4.66 36.21
C THR A 213 19.48 4.94 35.38
N PRO A 214 19.61 6.08 34.66
CA PRO A 214 20.82 6.34 33.87
C PRO A 214 22.08 6.39 34.73
N GLY A 215 22.01 7.00 35.92
CA GLY A 215 23.12 7.05 36.86
C GLY A 215 23.51 5.66 37.38
N CYS A 216 22.52 4.84 37.73
CA CYS A 216 22.75 3.43 38.11
C CYS A 216 23.45 2.65 37.00
N ILE A 217 22.97 2.78 35.75
CA ILE A 217 23.55 2.08 34.60
C ILE A 217 25.00 2.53 34.38
N GLN A 218 25.27 3.84 34.41
CA GLN A 218 26.62 4.36 34.26
C GLN A 218 27.56 3.84 35.35
N GLN A 219 27.09 3.78 36.61
CA GLN A 219 27.86 3.20 37.70
C GLN A 219 28.10 1.71 37.50
N ALA A 220 27.07 0.94 37.14
CA ALA A 220 27.19 -0.49 36.85
C ALA A 220 28.20 -0.76 35.72
N MET A 221 28.19 0.06 34.66
CA MET A 221 29.16 -0.04 33.57
C MET A 221 30.60 0.25 34.03
N ARG A 222 30.82 1.30 34.84
CA ARG A 222 32.15 1.63 35.39
C ARG A 222 32.72 0.50 36.26
N HIS A 223 31.85 -0.21 36.97
CA HIS A 223 32.25 -1.35 37.82
C HIS A 223 32.13 -2.71 37.10
N HIS A 224 31.91 -2.74 35.79
CA HIS A 224 31.75 -3.97 35.01
C HIS A 224 30.70 -4.95 35.58
N LEU A 225 29.59 -4.41 36.09
CA LEU A 225 28.47 -5.16 36.68
C LEU A 225 27.37 -5.44 35.64
N HIS A 226 26.53 -6.43 35.94
CA HIS A 226 25.36 -6.74 35.12
C HIS A 226 24.26 -5.67 35.31
N ALA A 227 24.34 -4.58 34.53
CA ALA A 227 23.48 -3.40 34.62
C ALA A 227 21.97 -3.74 34.62
N GLY A 228 21.55 -4.67 33.77
CA GLY A 228 20.15 -5.13 33.72
C GLY A 228 19.65 -5.66 35.07
N ARG A 229 20.45 -6.47 35.78
CA ARG A 229 20.09 -7.05 37.07
C ARG A 229 20.23 -6.06 38.22
N VAL A 230 21.36 -5.36 38.32
CA VAL A 230 21.65 -4.47 39.47
C VAL A 230 20.79 -3.21 39.46
N CYS A 231 20.39 -2.73 38.29
CA CYS A 231 19.51 -1.56 38.15
C CYS A 231 18.03 -1.96 37.94
N ALA A 232 17.66 -3.22 38.16
CA ALA A 232 16.28 -3.67 37.98
C ALA A 232 15.33 -3.05 39.02
N VAL A 233 14.28 -2.40 38.55
CA VAL A 233 13.32 -1.65 39.39
C VAL A 233 12.06 -2.48 39.64
N PRO A 234 11.43 -2.42 40.84
CA PRO A 234 10.14 -3.06 41.08
C PRO A 234 9.08 -2.62 40.08
N ILE A 235 8.31 -3.58 39.55
CA ILE A 235 7.33 -3.35 38.46
C ILE A 235 6.32 -2.25 38.81
N GLY A 236 5.84 -2.18 40.06
CA GLY A 236 4.86 -1.18 40.52
C GLY A 236 5.37 0.27 40.49
N ARG A 237 6.68 0.50 40.41
CA ARG A 237 7.25 1.85 40.29
C ARG A 237 7.27 2.38 38.85
N VAL A 238 7.24 1.48 37.86
CA VAL A 238 7.53 1.82 36.45
C VAL A 238 6.43 1.41 35.48
N LEU A 239 5.59 0.44 35.84
CA LEU A 239 4.43 0.04 35.03
C LEU A 239 3.21 0.87 35.42
N ARG A 240 2.66 1.62 34.46
CA ARG A 240 1.41 2.36 34.65
C ARG A 240 0.21 1.57 34.12
N PRO A 241 -0.99 1.76 34.69
CA PRO A 241 -2.24 1.46 34.01
C PRO A 241 -2.29 2.22 32.68
N ASP A 242 -2.61 1.51 31.60
CA ASP A 242 -2.66 2.07 30.25
C ASP A 242 -4.14 2.28 29.86
N PRO A 243 -4.61 3.54 29.82
CA PRO A 243 -6.00 3.84 29.49
C PRO A 243 -6.35 3.47 28.05
N LEU A 244 -5.41 3.58 27.10
CA LEU A 244 -5.63 3.22 25.70
C LEU A 244 -5.78 1.71 25.54
N ALA A 245 -4.94 0.92 26.22
CA ALA A 245 -5.08 -0.54 26.22
C ALA A 245 -6.38 -1.01 26.91
N ILE A 246 -6.83 -0.32 27.96
CA ILE A 246 -8.13 -0.60 28.60
C ILE A 246 -9.28 -0.23 27.66
N ALA A 247 -9.21 0.93 27.01
CA ALA A 247 -10.19 1.38 26.03
C ALA A 247 -10.30 0.40 24.87
N ALA A 248 -9.18 -0.05 24.30
CA ALA A 248 -9.14 -1.03 23.21
C ALA A 248 -9.93 -2.31 23.52
N ARG A 249 -9.78 -2.85 24.74
CA ARG A 249 -10.51 -4.05 25.19
C ARG A 249 -12.02 -3.84 25.33
N ARG A 250 -12.48 -2.59 25.35
CA ARG A 250 -13.89 -2.20 25.43
C ARG A 250 -14.48 -1.85 24.05
N VAL A 251 -13.70 -1.93 22.97
CA VAL A 251 -14.12 -1.52 21.61
C VAL A 251 -14.13 -2.72 20.65
N GLY A 252 -15.12 -3.60 20.82
CA GLY A 252 -15.42 -4.70 19.90
C GLY A 252 -14.23 -5.59 19.54
N THR A 253 -14.40 -6.45 18.53
CA THR A 253 -13.35 -7.39 18.07
C THR A 253 -12.38 -6.79 17.04
N ARG A 254 -12.75 -5.63 16.47
CA ARG A 254 -11.98 -4.87 15.47
C ARG A 254 -10.76 -4.16 16.07
N VAL A 255 -10.78 -3.88 17.37
CA VAL A 255 -9.67 -3.27 18.10
C VAL A 255 -9.01 -4.32 18.98
N GLN A 256 -7.71 -4.51 18.82
CA GLN A 256 -6.95 -5.55 19.50
C GLN A 256 -5.72 -4.95 20.18
N VAL A 257 -5.23 -5.62 21.23
CA VAL A 257 -4.08 -5.13 22.02
C VAL A 257 -2.91 -6.07 21.87
N ILE A 258 -1.73 -5.51 21.58
CA ILE A 258 -0.45 -6.20 21.72
C ILE A 258 0.26 -5.65 22.96
N ASP A 259 0.53 -6.53 23.93
CA ASP A 259 1.30 -6.21 25.15
C ASP A 259 2.68 -6.87 25.09
N LEU A 260 3.72 -6.05 24.94
CA LEU A 260 5.12 -6.48 24.88
C LEU A 260 5.87 -6.28 26.22
N LYS A 261 5.19 -6.00 27.34
CA LYS A 261 5.88 -5.71 28.62
C LYS A 261 6.80 -6.82 29.09
N ARG A 262 6.53 -8.09 28.73
CA ARG A 262 7.34 -9.25 29.14
C ARG A 262 8.79 -9.17 28.67
N PHE A 263 9.04 -8.41 27.59
CA PHE A 263 10.37 -8.16 27.06
C PHE A 263 11.13 -7.11 27.87
N GLN A 264 10.47 -6.38 28.77
CA GLN A 264 11.06 -5.38 29.66
C GLN A 264 10.98 -5.82 31.13
N CYS A 265 10.04 -6.71 31.49
CA CYS A 265 9.75 -7.07 32.87
C CYS A 265 9.58 -8.58 33.08
N SER A 266 9.98 -9.00 34.27
CA SER A 266 9.55 -10.24 34.93
C SER A 266 8.24 -10.01 35.71
N LYS A 267 7.81 -11.00 36.50
CA LYS A 267 6.63 -10.87 37.40
C LYS A 267 6.78 -9.73 38.43
N HIS A 268 7.99 -9.45 38.89
CA HIS A 268 8.23 -8.52 40.01
C HIS A 268 9.13 -7.33 39.68
N ARG A 269 10.01 -7.47 38.68
CA ARG A 269 11.03 -6.47 38.34
C ARG A 269 11.09 -6.19 36.86
N CYS A 270 11.42 -4.96 36.52
CA CYS A 270 11.68 -4.50 35.18
C CYS A 270 13.15 -4.13 34.99
N PHE A 271 13.68 -4.42 33.81
CA PHE A 271 15.11 -4.38 33.52
C PHE A 271 15.39 -3.22 32.57
N PRO A 272 16.24 -2.25 32.96
CA PRO A 272 16.55 -1.11 32.10
C PRO A 272 17.60 -1.45 31.04
N VAL A 273 18.23 -2.62 31.13
CA VAL A 273 19.11 -3.20 30.11
C VAL A 273 18.68 -4.65 29.88
N VAL A 274 18.43 -5.03 28.63
CA VAL A 274 17.95 -6.36 28.24
C VAL A 274 18.80 -6.87 27.08
N GLY A 275 19.43 -8.03 27.25
CA GLY A 275 20.28 -8.64 26.20
C GLY A 275 21.37 -7.68 25.69
N GLY A 276 22.03 -6.94 26.59
CA GLY A 276 23.04 -5.94 26.26
C GLY A 276 22.49 -4.61 25.70
N VAL A 277 21.17 -4.45 25.57
CA VAL A 277 20.55 -3.27 24.98
C VAL A 277 19.91 -2.37 26.03
N LEU A 278 20.24 -1.08 26.02
CA LEU A 278 19.59 -0.08 26.86
C LEU A 278 18.13 0.10 26.42
N VAL A 279 17.18 -0.04 27.35
CA VAL A 279 15.75 -0.03 27.02
C VAL A 279 15.24 1.38 26.72
N HIS A 280 15.57 2.37 27.56
CA HIS A 280 15.09 3.75 27.43
C HIS A 280 16.21 4.72 27.15
N LYS A 281 15.93 5.70 26.29
CA LYS A 281 16.82 6.86 26.08
C LYS A 281 16.63 7.93 27.15
N ASP A 282 15.41 8.08 27.65
CA ASP A 282 15.03 9.02 28.71
C ASP A 282 14.05 8.35 29.69
N ILE A 283 13.25 9.12 30.44
CA ILE A 283 12.30 8.56 31.41
C ILE A 283 11.08 7.86 30.78
N ASP A 284 10.76 8.18 29.52
CA ASP A 284 9.50 7.82 28.87
C ASP A 284 9.68 7.14 27.50
N HIS A 285 10.80 7.35 26.80
CA HIS A 285 11.01 6.88 25.43
C HIS A 285 11.97 5.69 25.34
N LEU A 286 11.58 4.69 24.54
CA LEU A 286 12.46 3.59 24.17
C LEU A 286 13.66 4.09 23.35
N THR A 287 14.81 3.43 23.50
CA THR A 287 15.91 3.60 22.54
C THR A 287 15.50 3.06 21.18
N ARG A 288 16.06 3.62 20.10
CA ARG A 288 15.78 3.13 18.73
C ARG A 288 16.19 1.66 18.59
N LEU A 289 17.32 1.31 19.20
CA LEU A 289 17.89 -0.02 19.15
C LEU A 289 16.98 -1.05 19.84
N PHE A 290 16.53 -0.78 21.06
CA PHE A 290 15.64 -1.71 21.76
C PHE A 290 14.30 -1.87 21.04
N ALA A 291 13.70 -0.76 20.60
CA ALA A 291 12.47 -0.80 19.79
C ALA A 291 12.65 -1.62 18.50
N THR A 292 13.80 -1.56 17.85
CA THR A 292 14.10 -2.40 16.68
C THR A 292 14.12 -3.88 17.04
N THR A 293 14.75 -4.25 18.16
CA THR A 293 14.78 -5.65 18.62
C THR A 293 13.41 -6.21 19.02
N LEU A 294 12.43 -5.34 19.34
CA LEU A 294 11.04 -5.74 19.58
C LEU A 294 10.29 -6.10 18.29
N GLY A 295 10.80 -5.72 17.12
CA GLY A 295 10.18 -5.90 15.81
C GLY A 295 9.72 -7.33 15.49
N PRO A 296 10.60 -8.36 15.61
CA PRO A 296 10.20 -9.75 15.38
C PRO A 296 9.08 -10.23 16.31
N TYR A 297 9.07 -9.75 17.56
CA TYR A 297 8.06 -10.10 18.56
C TYR A 297 6.73 -9.40 18.33
N LEU A 298 6.78 -8.14 17.89
CA LEU A 298 5.61 -7.41 17.40
C LEU A 298 5.02 -8.12 16.18
N MET A 299 5.86 -8.55 15.23
CA MET A 299 5.43 -9.31 14.05
C MET A 299 4.78 -10.63 14.43
N ARG A 300 5.38 -11.39 15.37
CA ARG A 300 4.82 -12.66 15.83
C ARG A 300 3.49 -12.50 16.57
N ALA A 301 3.35 -11.42 17.34
CA ALA A 301 2.07 -11.08 17.98
C ALA A 301 1.03 -10.64 16.93
N TYR A 302 1.44 -9.82 15.96
CA TYR A 302 0.60 -9.44 14.81
C TYR A 302 0.12 -10.67 14.03
N ASP A 303 1.00 -11.62 13.73
CA ASP A 303 0.67 -12.81 12.96
C ASP A 303 -0.31 -13.72 13.72
N ARG A 304 -0.19 -13.83 15.04
CA ARG A 304 -1.19 -14.50 15.88
C ARG A 304 -2.56 -13.82 15.83
N LEU A 305 -2.60 -12.48 15.89
CA LEU A 305 -3.85 -11.75 15.71
C LEU A 305 -4.42 -11.97 14.31
N ALA A 306 -3.57 -11.85 13.29
CA ALA A 306 -3.94 -11.98 11.89
C ALA A 306 -4.41 -13.38 11.49
N ALA A 307 -3.90 -14.42 12.15
CA ALA A 307 -4.36 -15.80 11.94
C ALA A 307 -5.85 -15.99 12.29
N HIS A 308 -6.38 -15.19 13.22
CA HIS A 308 -7.79 -15.22 13.63
C HIS A 308 -8.63 -14.16 12.94
N TRP A 309 -8.01 -13.25 12.20
CA TRP A 309 -8.78 -12.36 11.36
C TRP A 309 -9.46 -13.20 10.28
N PRO A 310 -10.70 -12.86 9.90
CA PRO A 310 -11.27 -13.40 8.68
C PRO A 310 -10.21 -13.20 7.62
N LYS A 311 -9.66 -14.30 7.06
CA LYS A 311 -8.72 -14.20 5.95
C LYS A 311 -9.38 -13.21 5.00
N ALA A 312 -8.65 -12.14 4.62
CA ALA A 312 -9.09 -11.31 3.52
C ALA A 312 -9.42 -12.32 2.43
N SER A 313 -10.71 -12.49 2.14
CA SER A 313 -11.08 -13.50 1.18
C SER A 313 -10.28 -13.10 -0.06
N ALA A 314 -9.53 -14.05 -0.63
CA ALA A 314 -9.39 -14.02 -2.09
C ALA A 314 -10.82 -13.76 -2.55
N ALA A 315 -11.09 -12.53 -3.01
CA ALA A 315 -12.41 -11.88 -2.91
C ALA A 315 -13.48 -12.96 -3.00
N ALA A 316 -14.14 -13.26 -1.86
CA ALA A 316 -14.92 -14.50 -1.69
C ALA A 316 -15.62 -14.77 -3.01
N ALA A 317 -15.35 -15.95 -3.62
CA ALA A 317 -15.70 -16.22 -5.00
C ALA A 317 -17.07 -15.58 -5.26
N PRO A 318 -17.14 -14.62 -6.20
CA PRO A 318 -18.30 -13.75 -6.29
C PRO A 318 -19.55 -14.62 -6.34
N PRO A 319 -20.61 -14.28 -5.58
CA PRO A 319 -21.76 -15.17 -5.45
C PRO A 319 -22.29 -15.55 -6.84
N ARG A 320 -22.90 -16.73 -6.98
CA ARG A 320 -23.44 -17.19 -8.26
C ARG A 320 -24.24 -16.05 -8.92
N CYS A 321 -24.03 -15.81 -10.22
CA CYS A 321 -24.65 -14.71 -10.96
C CYS A 321 -24.27 -13.29 -10.51
N PHE A 322 -23.05 -13.09 -10.06
CA PHE A 322 -22.55 -11.76 -9.71
C PHE A 322 -21.81 -11.09 -10.88
N GLY A 323 -22.00 -9.77 -11.03
CA GLY A 323 -21.35 -8.98 -12.06
C GLY A 323 -21.71 -9.45 -13.48
N ALA A 324 -20.70 -9.60 -14.34
CA ALA A 324 -20.88 -10.02 -15.73
C ALA A 324 -21.61 -11.37 -15.86
N ALA A 325 -21.41 -12.30 -14.92
CA ALA A 325 -22.10 -13.60 -14.94
C ALA A 325 -23.63 -13.50 -14.89
N SER A 326 -24.19 -12.39 -14.36
CA SER A 326 -25.64 -12.14 -14.38
C SER A 326 -26.22 -11.84 -15.78
N ARG A 327 -25.34 -11.60 -16.75
CA ARG A 327 -25.67 -11.21 -18.13
C ARG A 327 -25.09 -12.17 -19.17
N ASP A 328 -24.51 -13.28 -18.74
CA ASP A 328 -24.02 -14.32 -19.64
C ASP A 328 -25.19 -14.98 -20.37
N SER A 329 -25.20 -14.87 -21.70
CA SER A 329 -26.21 -15.50 -22.55
C SER A 329 -25.95 -16.99 -22.79
N GLU A 330 -24.70 -17.43 -22.67
CA GLU A 330 -24.31 -18.84 -22.84
C GLU A 330 -24.60 -19.63 -21.57
N HIS A 331 -24.45 -18.99 -20.40
CA HIS A 331 -24.74 -19.59 -19.10
C HIS A 331 -25.72 -18.73 -18.28
N PRO A 332 -27.00 -18.63 -18.70
CA PRO A 332 -27.99 -17.81 -18.01
C PRO A 332 -28.16 -18.24 -16.56
N CYS A 333 -28.19 -17.27 -15.65
CA CYS A 333 -28.37 -17.57 -14.26
C CYS A 333 -29.05 -16.41 -13.49
N PHE A 334 -29.71 -16.75 -12.39
CA PHE A 334 -30.42 -15.79 -11.54
C PHE A 334 -30.01 -15.94 -10.06
N ASN A 335 -29.88 -14.81 -9.36
CA ASN A 335 -29.62 -14.76 -7.92
C ASN A 335 -30.53 -13.71 -7.24
N PRO A 336 -31.57 -14.14 -6.49
CA PRO A 336 -32.50 -13.22 -5.83
C PRO A 336 -31.86 -12.39 -4.71
N GLU A 337 -30.79 -12.88 -4.08
CA GLU A 337 -30.11 -12.18 -2.97
C GLU A 337 -29.37 -10.91 -3.41
N LEU A 338 -29.07 -10.81 -4.71
CA LEU A 338 -28.40 -9.65 -5.32
C LEU A 338 -29.40 -8.65 -5.92
N ARG A 339 -30.70 -8.94 -5.92
CA ARG A 339 -31.75 -8.18 -6.64
C ARG A 339 -31.75 -6.67 -6.35
N TYR A 340 -31.43 -6.28 -5.12
CA TYR A 340 -31.41 -4.89 -4.65
C TYR A 340 -30.02 -4.40 -4.24
N LYS A 341 -28.98 -5.19 -4.52
CA LYS A 341 -27.59 -4.91 -4.10
C LYS A 341 -26.80 -4.36 -5.28
N VAL A 342 -25.95 -3.38 -4.98
CA VAL A 342 -24.99 -2.81 -5.93
C VAL A 342 -23.64 -2.78 -5.24
N THR A 343 -22.65 -3.46 -5.81
CA THR A 343 -21.29 -3.54 -5.26
C THR A 343 -20.29 -3.56 -6.41
N PRO A 344 -19.30 -2.65 -6.42
CA PRO A 344 -19.14 -1.49 -5.53
C PRO A 344 -20.34 -0.52 -5.62
N THR A 345 -20.58 0.27 -4.57
CA THR A 345 -21.56 1.38 -4.67
C THR A 345 -21.03 2.44 -5.65
N PRO A 346 -21.87 3.34 -6.20
CA PRO A 346 -21.38 4.40 -7.09
C PRO A 346 -20.28 5.29 -6.47
N ASP A 347 -20.30 5.49 -5.16
CA ASP A 347 -19.28 6.28 -4.46
C ASP A 347 -17.99 5.47 -4.25
N ASP A 348 -18.11 4.17 -3.95
CA ASP A 348 -16.95 3.27 -3.85
C ASP A 348 -16.28 3.06 -5.22
N ALA A 349 -17.07 2.95 -6.30
CA ALA A 349 -16.58 2.75 -7.66
C ALA A 349 -15.69 3.91 -8.15
N LEU A 350 -15.93 5.14 -7.69
CA LEU A 350 -15.07 6.30 -7.98
C LEU A 350 -13.70 6.22 -7.28
N LEU A 351 -13.60 5.40 -6.23
CA LEU A 351 -12.40 5.21 -5.42
C LEU A 351 -11.65 3.93 -5.80
N GLU A 352 -12.22 3.10 -6.67
CA GLU A 352 -11.54 1.93 -7.20
C GLU A 352 -10.39 2.36 -8.10
N LEU A 353 -9.23 1.78 -7.82
CA LEU A 353 -8.07 1.92 -8.69
C LEU A 353 -8.13 0.80 -9.72
N ASP A 354 -7.75 1.12 -10.95
CA ASP A 354 -7.44 0.09 -11.93
C ASP A 354 -6.39 -0.90 -11.39
N SER A 355 -6.35 -2.11 -11.96
CA SER A 355 -5.38 -3.14 -11.58
C SER A 355 -3.94 -2.60 -11.47
N PRO A 356 -3.18 -2.99 -10.42
CA PRO A 356 -1.80 -2.56 -10.24
C PRO A 356 -0.97 -2.88 -11.48
N CYS A 357 -0.11 -1.94 -11.89
CA CYS A 357 0.80 -2.12 -13.02
C CYS A 357 2.11 -1.43 -12.63
N PRO A 358 3.03 -2.19 -12.02
CA PRO A 358 4.31 -1.67 -11.57
C PRO A 358 5.06 -1.07 -12.75
N ARG A 359 5.53 0.18 -12.62
CA ARG A 359 6.31 0.80 -13.70
C ARG A 359 7.61 0.06 -13.89
N GLU A 360 7.92 -0.24 -15.14
CA GLU A 360 9.25 -0.69 -15.53
C GLU A 360 10.16 0.52 -15.73
N ALA A 361 11.45 0.36 -15.41
CA ALA A 361 12.44 1.41 -15.59
C ALA A 361 12.79 1.56 -17.08
N ALA A 362 11.91 2.20 -17.86
CA ALA A 362 12.19 2.54 -19.26
C ALA A 362 12.51 4.04 -19.42
N PRO A 363 13.63 4.43 -20.06
CA PRO A 363 14.06 5.82 -20.17
C PRO A 363 13.40 6.61 -21.34
N ARG A 364 12.16 6.30 -21.74
CA ARG A 364 11.53 6.92 -22.93
C ARG A 364 10.07 7.36 -22.70
N ILE A 365 9.53 8.13 -23.65
CA ILE A 365 8.15 8.67 -23.69
C ILE A 365 7.06 7.60 -23.54
N LEU A 366 7.38 6.32 -23.72
CA LEU A 366 6.53 5.18 -23.40
C LEU A 366 6.53 4.90 -21.89
N SER A 367 5.38 5.11 -21.24
CA SER A 367 5.15 4.65 -19.88
C SER A 367 4.80 3.17 -19.90
N LEU A 368 5.79 2.31 -19.73
CA LEU A 368 5.63 0.85 -19.66
C LEU A 368 5.33 0.38 -18.24
N CYS A 369 4.45 -0.60 -18.14
CA CYS A 369 4.21 -1.39 -16.94
C CYS A 369 3.62 -2.74 -17.35
N SER A 370 3.84 -3.79 -16.55
CA SER A 370 3.42 -5.14 -16.91
C SER A 370 2.48 -5.78 -15.86
N PHE A 371 1.69 -6.77 -16.30
CA PHE A 371 0.79 -7.56 -15.44
C PHE A 371 0.61 -9.00 -15.98
N GLY A 372 -0.10 -9.87 -15.25
CA GLY A 372 -0.18 -11.32 -15.53
C GLY A 372 0.85 -12.14 -14.74
N VAL A 373 1.46 -13.14 -15.38
CA VAL A 373 2.61 -13.87 -14.81
C VAL A 373 3.91 -13.11 -15.05
N SER A 374 4.97 -13.46 -14.33
CA SER A 374 6.29 -12.85 -14.57
C SER A 374 6.81 -13.24 -15.96
N ALA A 375 7.59 -12.36 -16.60
CA ALA A 375 8.17 -12.65 -17.93
C ALA A 375 8.98 -13.96 -17.95
N ALA A 376 9.66 -14.30 -16.85
CA ALA A 376 10.41 -15.55 -16.71
C ALA A 376 9.54 -16.82 -16.65
N GLN A 377 8.25 -16.68 -16.34
CA GLN A 377 7.28 -17.78 -16.25
C GLN A 377 6.28 -17.77 -17.41
N ALA A 378 6.41 -16.82 -18.33
CA ALA A 378 5.42 -16.58 -19.36
C ALA A 378 5.57 -17.60 -20.50
N THR A 379 4.44 -18.16 -20.93
CA THR A 379 4.35 -18.95 -22.16
C THR A 379 4.25 -18.04 -23.39
N GLU A 380 3.75 -16.82 -23.22
CA GLU A 380 3.60 -15.83 -24.28
C GLU A 380 3.64 -14.40 -23.71
N THR A 381 4.20 -13.46 -24.48
CA THR A 381 4.19 -12.03 -24.19
C THR A 381 3.23 -11.30 -25.14
N LEU A 382 2.29 -10.56 -24.56
CA LEU A 382 1.24 -9.82 -25.25
C LEU A 382 1.35 -8.33 -24.90
N VAL A 383 0.70 -7.47 -25.68
CA VAL A 383 0.68 -6.03 -25.40
C VAL A 383 -0.73 -5.48 -25.38
N LEU A 384 -1.10 -4.73 -24.35
CA LEU A 384 -2.32 -3.91 -24.28
C LEU A 384 -2.02 -2.46 -24.66
N ILE A 385 -2.63 -1.98 -25.74
CA ILE A 385 -2.35 -0.67 -26.33
C ILE A 385 -3.63 0.17 -26.39
N GLY A 386 -3.57 1.40 -25.88
CA GLY A 386 -4.70 2.31 -26.02
C GLY A 386 -4.68 3.54 -25.12
N ASP A 387 -5.88 3.99 -24.76
CA ASP A 387 -6.11 5.11 -23.84
C ASP A 387 -6.62 4.66 -22.45
N SER A 388 -7.35 5.52 -21.75
CA SER A 388 -7.93 5.16 -20.45
C SER A 388 -8.94 4.01 -20.55
N HIS A 389 -9.62 3.84 -21.69
CA HIS A 389 -10.56 2.74 -21.87
C HIS A 389 -9.85 1.40 -22.07
N ALA A 390 -8.65 1.39 -22.66
CA ALA A 390 -7.81 0.19 -22.62
C ALA A 390 -7.40 -0.17 -21.18
N THR A 391 -7.12 0.86 -20.37
CA THR A 391 -6.64 0.67 -19.00
C THR A 391 -7.67 -0.02 -18.10
N HIS A 392 -8.97 0.20 -18.34
CA HIS A 392 -10.06 -0.44 -17.58
C HIS A 392 -10.21 -1.96 -17.86
N TRP A 393 -9.62 -2.47 -18.94
CA TRP A 393 -9.67 -3.90 -19.27
C TRP A 393 -8.60 -4.74 -18.56
N ARG A 394 -7.64 -4.09 -17.88
CA ARG A 394 -6.56 -4.78 -17.16
C ARG A 394 -7.04 -5.80 -16.12
N PRO A 395 -8.08 -5.55 -15.29
CA PRO A 395 -8.55 -6.56 -14.34
C PRO A 395 -9.02 -7.85 -15.02
N ALA A 396 -9.75 -7.74 -16.12
CA ALA A 396 -10.21 -8.91 -16.88
C ALA A 396 -9.03 -9.63 -17.57
N LEU A 397 -8.14 -8.87 -18.20
CA LEU A 397 -6.98 -9.43 -18.88
C LEU A 397 -5.97 -10.05 -17.90
N ASP A 398 -5.81 -9.54 -16.68
CA ASP A 398 -4.93 -10.13 -15.66
C ASP A 398 -5.41 -11.53 -15.23
N LEU A 399 -6.73 -11.72 -15.07
CA LEU A 399 -7.31 -13.04 -14.79
C LEU A 399 -7.03 -14.04 -15.92
N VAL A 400 -7.25 -13.62 -17.17
CA VAL A 400 -6.98 -14.47 -18.34
C VAL A 400 -5.50 -14.74 -18.47
N ALA A 401 -4.65 -13.73 -18.30
CA ALA A 401 -3.20 -13.84 -18.40
C ALA A 401 -2.65 -14.85 -17.38
N ARG A 402 -3.11 -14.80 -16.13
CA ARG A 402 -2.71 -15.78 -15.10
C ARG A 402 -3.18 -17.20 -15.46
N ALA A 403 -4.40 -17.34 -15.97
CA ALA A 403 -4.94 -18.64 -16.35
C ALA A 403 -4.25 -19.25 -17.57
N LYS A 404 -3.75 -18.42 -18.49
CA LYS A 404 -3.10 -18.85 -19.73
C LYS A 404 -1.57 -18.83 -19.67
N GLY A 405 -0.99 -18.32 -18.58
CA GLY A 405 0.46 -18.16 -18.43
C GLY A 405 1.04 -16.99 -19.24
N TRP A 406 0.25 -15.96 -19.51
CA TRP A 406 0.70 -14.81 -20.31
C TRP A 406 1.32 -13.69 -19.47
N HIS A 407 2.31 -13.05 -20.05
CA HIS A 407 2.84 -11.76 -19.60
C HIS A 407 2.28 -10.66 -20.49
N ILE A 408 1.71 -9.59 -19.91
CA ILE A 408 1.12 -8.50 -20.69
C ILE A 408 1.82 -7.18 -20.39
N GLU A 409 2.41 -6.60 -21.43
CA GLU A 409 2.94 -5.25 -21.45
C GLU A 409 1.82 -4.24 -21.68
N ASN A 410 1.66 -3.28 -20.77
CA ASN A 410 0.66 -2.23 -20.89
C ASN A 410 1.28 -0.93 -21.41
N ILE A 411 0.89 -0.56 -22.62
CA ILE A 411 1.24 0.74 -23.20
C ILE A 411 -0.06 1.53 -23.36
N THR A 412 -0.42 2.31 -22.32
CA THR A 412 -1.62 3.14 -22.37
C THR A 412 -1.34 4.59 -22.01
N ARG A 413 -2.14 5.49 -22.58
CA ARG A 413 -2.10 6.91 -22.23
C ARG A 413 -3.47 7.55 -22.38
N THR A 414 -3.98 8.13 -21.30
CA THR A 414 -5.28 8.82 -21.27
C THR A 414 -5.44 9.78 -22.44
N SER A 415 -6.60 9.71 -23.10
CA SER A 415 -6.95 10.50 -24.30
C SER A 415 -6.10 10.27 -25.56
N CYS A 416 -5.18 9.29 -25.57
CA CYS A 416 -4.37 8.95 -26.75
C CYS A 416 -4.75 7.56 -27.29
N PRO A 417 -5.78 7.44 -28.16
CA PRO A 417 -6.09 6.20 -28.84
C PRO A 417 -4.93 5.77 -29.75
N PHE A 418 -4.81 4.47 -30.02
CA PHE A 418 -3.78 3.92 -30.91
C PHE A 418 -4.16 4.09 -32.39
N SER A 419 -4.30 5.34 -32.82
CA SER A 419 -4.72 5.76 -34.16
C SER A 419 -3.79 6.85 -34.68
N THR A 420 -3.58 6.92 -35.99
CA THR A 420 -2.90 8.08 -36.63
C THR A 420 -3.85 9.28 -36.78
N ALA A 421 -5.16 9.10 -36.60
CA ALA A 421 -6.13 10.18 -36.66
C ALA A 421 -5.84 11.21 -35.55
N PRO A 422 -5.72 12.52 -35.89
CA PRO A 422 -5.37 13.53 -34.91
C PRO A 422 -6.53 13.74 -33.93
N ILE A 423 -6.27 13.63 -32.63
CA ILE A 423 -7.30 13.91 -31.62
C ILE A 423 -7.67 15.41 -31.56
N ASP A 424 -8.96 15.69 -31.36
CA ASP A 424 -9.54 17.01 -31.13
C ASP A 424 -9.30 17.48 -29.69
N LYS A 425 -8.02 17.64 -29.35
CA LYS A 425 -7.50 18.16 -28.08
C LYS A 425 -6.43 19.21 -28.35
N SER A 426 -5.77 19.73 -27.30
CA SER A 426 -4.70 20.72 -27.43
C SER A 426 -3.62 20.28 -28.42
N LYS A 427 -3.04 21.25 -29.15
CA LYS A 427 -1.96 21.00 -30.13
C LYS A 427 -0.80 20.20 -29.51
N ALA A 428 -0.47 20.49 -28.25
CA ALA A 428 0.56 19.78 -27.49
C ALA A 428 0.20 18.30 -27.27
N LEU A 429 -0.99 18.00 -26.72
CA LEU A 429 -1.40 16.62 -26.46
C LEU A 429 -1.54 15.82 -27.76
N ARG A 430 -2.07 16.42 -28.82
CA ARG A 430 -2.16 15.80 -30.15
C ARG A 430 -0.79 15.36 -30.68
N ARG A 431 0.22 16.24 -30.62
CA ARG A 431 1.59 15.89 -31.02
C ARG A 431 2.16 14.76 -30.17
N GLN A 432 1.92 14.81 -28.86
CA GLN A 432 2.38 13.77 -27.92
C GLN A 432 1.73 12.41 -28.21
N CYS A 433 0.43 12.35 -28.50
CA CYS A 433 -0.22 11.09 -28.89
C CYS A 433 0.33 10.55 -30.21
N ALA A 434 0.50 11.41 -31.22
CA ALA A 434 1.06 11.01 -32.50
C ALA A 434 2.50 10.48 -32.36
N GLN A 435 3.32 11.15 -31.55
CA GLN A 435 4.68 10.71 -31.24
C GLN A 435 4.68 9.36 -30.50
N ARG A 436 3.88 9.24 -29.44
CA ARG A 436 3.76 8.00 -28.66
C ARG A 436 3.29 6.83 -29.53
N ASN A 437 2.35 7.03 -30.44
CA ASN A 437 1.90 5.95 -31.34
C ASN A 437 3.00 5.50 -32.31
N ARG A 438 3.83 6.41 -32.83
CA ARG A 438 5.02 6.04 -33.63
C ARG A 438 6.05 5.27 -32.80
N GLU A 439 6.23 5.65 -31.55
CA GLU A 439 7.16 4.96 -30.65
C GLU A 439 6.68 3.57 -30.25
N VAL A 440 5.36 3.36 -30.07
CA VAL A 440 4.78 2.03 -29.88
C VAL A 440 5.12 1.12 -31.06
N VAL A 441 4.92 1.59 -32.30
CA VAL A 441 5.27 0.82 -33.51
C VAL A 441 6.76 0.50 -33.56
N ARG A 442 7.62 1.46 -33.21
CA ARG A 442 9.07 1.26 -33.13
C ARG A 442 9.45 0.24 -32.06
N TRP A 443 8.80 0.29 -30.91
CA TRP A 443 9.01 -0.65 -29.81
C TRP A 443 8.61 -2.06 -30.25
N LEU A 444 7.46 -2.24 -30.89
CA LEU A 444 7.01 -3.54 -31.41
C LEU A 444 7.96 -4.11 -32.47
N ARG A 445 8.61 -3.27 -33.30
CA ARG A 445 9.66 -3.72 -34.23
C ARG A 445 10.90 -4.26 -33.52
N ALA A 446 11.23 -3.71 -32.35
CA ALA A 446 12.34 -4.15 -31.54
C ALA A 446 12.01 -5.37 -30.64
N HIS A 447 10.72 -5.73 -30.55
CA HIS A 447 10.23 -6.85 -29.73
C HIS A 447 9.49 -7.85 -30.63
N PRO A 448 10.20 -8.55 -31.55
CA PRO A 448 9.58 -9.47 -32.49
C PRO A 448 8.94 -10.70 -31.84
N GLU A 449 9.21 -10.97 -30.56
CA GLU A 449 8.54 -11.98 -29.75
C GLU A 449 7.05 -11.68 -29.52
N VAL A 450 6.64 -10.41 -29.59
CA VAL A 450 5.23 -10.02 -29.46
C VAL A 450 4.47 -10.37 -30.75
N LYS A 451 3.66 -11.42 -30.69
CA LYS A 451 2.82 -11.86 -31.83
C LYS A 451 1.40 -11.31 -31.79
N THR A 452 0.93 -10.92 -30.60
CA THR A 452 -0.47 -10.55 -30.39
C THR A 452 -0.55 -9.22 -29.63
N VAL A 453 -1.38 -8.31 -30.14
CA VAL A 453 -1.67 -7.03 -29.49
C VAL A 453 -3.17 -6.89 -29.23
N PHE A 454 -3.52 -6.52 -28.00
CA PHE A 454 -4.84 -6.04 -27.63
C PHE A 454 -4.92 -4.53 -27.83
N VAL A 455 -5.93 -4.08 -28.57
CA VAL A 455 -6.18 -2.65 -28.80
C VAL A 455 -7.55 -2.29 -28.25
N ALA A 456 -7.60 -1.24 -27.44
CA ALA A 456 -8.86 -0.70 -26.95
C ALA A 456 -8.75 0.82 -26.82
N GLY A 457 -9.87 1.52 -26.92
CA GLY A 457 -9.86 2.97 -26.84
C GLY A 457 -11.26 3.54 -26.79
N ASN A 458 -11.36 4.80 -26.39
CA ASN A 458 -12.63 5.47 -26.33
C ASN A 458 -13.17 5.73 -27.75
N ALA A 459 -14.25 5.04 -28.12
CA ALA A 459 -14.89 5.15 -29.44
C ALA A 459 -15.50 6.54 -29.70
N ALA A 460 -15.63 7.37 -28.67
CA ALA A 460 -16.15 8.74 -28.74
C ALA A 460 -15.08 9.81 -28.91
N VAL A 461 -13.79 9.46 -29.02
CA VAL A 461 -12.73 10.45 -29.21
C VAL A 461 -12.99 11.21 -30.51
N ARG A 462 -13.06 12.53 -30.41
CA ARG A 462 -13.26 13.41 -31.57
C ARG A 462 -11.94 13.53 -32.34
N VAL A 463 -12.05 13.50 -33.66
CA VAL A 463 -10.93 13.73 -34.59
C VAL A 463 -10.87 15.22 -34.92
N PHE A 464 -9.68 15.81 -34.79
CA PHE A 464 -9.43 17.23 -35.08
C PHE A 464 -9.71 17.56 -36.55
N GLY A 465 -10.30 18.73 -36.79
CA GLY A 465 -10.65 19.19 -38.14
C GLY A 465 -11.91 18.53 -38.73
N ALA A 466 -12.44 17.48 -38.12
CA ALA A 466 -13.61 16.77 -38.60
C ALA A 466 -14.92 17.42 -38.14
N LYS A 467 -15.55 18.22 -39.02
CA LYS A 467 -16.92 18.73 -38.84
C LYS A 467 -17.98 17.73 -39.31
N LYS A 468 -17.75 17.05 -40.44
CA LYS A 468 -18.52 15.91 -40.98
C LYS A 468 -17.62 14.64 -41.03
N ASP A 469 -18.20 13.46 -41.21
CA ASP A 469 -17.49 12.18 -41.46
C ASP A 469 -16.43 11.76 -40.44
N ARG A 470 -16.62 12.11 -39.16
CA ARG A 470 -15.70 11.78 -38.06
C ARG A 470 -15.34 10.30 -37.98
N PHE A 471 -16.32 9.43 -38.19
CA PHE A 471 -16.13 7.99 -38.17
C PHE A 471 -15.18 7.53 -39.29
N LYS A 472 -15.36 8.04 -40.51
CA LYS A 472 -14.52 7.70 -41.67
C LYS A 472 -13.06 8.10 -41.43
N LEU A 473 -12.83 9.28 -40.85
CA LEU A 473 -11.48 9.75 -40.51
C LEU A 473 -10.86 8.93 -39.37
N ALA A 474 -11.63 8.59 -38.34
CA ALA A 474 -11.15 7.72 -37.27
C ALA A 474 -10.80 6.32 -37.80
N LEU A 475 -11.65 5.76 -38.68
CA LEU A 475 -11.46 4.46 -39.32
C LEU A 475 -10.20 4.45 -40.18
N ALA A 476 -10.00 5.46 -41.03
CA ALA A 476 -8.77 5.62 -41.80
C ALA A 476 -7.52 5.69 -40.91
N GLY A 477 -7.61 6.37 -39.77
CA GLY A 477 -6.51 6.44 -38.82
C GLY A 477 -6.16 5.09 -38.17
N TYR A 478 -7.15 4.26 -37.84
CA TYR A 478 -6.91 2.91 -37.32
C TYR A 478 -6.37 1.97 -38.40
N ARG A 479 -6.90 2.03 -39.63
CA ARG A 479 -6.36 1.29 -40.80
C ARG A 479 -4.88 1.58 -40.99
N ALA A 480 -4.52 2.86 -41.03
CA ALA A 480 -3.13 3.29 -41.20
C ALA A 480 -2.23 2.83 -40.03
N THR A 481 -2.73 2.89 -38.79
CA THR A 481 -1.97 2.35 -37.64
C THR A 481 -1.75 0.84 -37.79
N PHE A 482 -2.80 0.06 -38.08
CA PHE A 482 -2.70 -1.40 -38.16
C PHE A 482 -1.81 -1.85 -39.32
N ALA A 483 -1.86 -1.16 -40.46
CA ALA A 483 -0.95 -1.38 -41.58
C ALA A 483 0.52 -1.05 -41.26
N SER A 484 0.77 -0.20 -40.27
CA SER A 484 2.15 0.20 -39.88
C SER A 484 2.84 -0.76 -38.90
N LEU A 485 2.07 -1.70 -38.32
CA LEU A 485 2.58 -2.70 -37.38
C LEU A 485 3.55 -3.65 -38.08
N PRO A 486 4.61 -4.11 -37.40
CA PRO A 486 5.55 -5.07 -37.98
C PRO A 486 4.89 -6.42 -38.25
N ASP A 487 5.44 -7.17 -39.22
CA ASP A 487 4.99 -8.52 -39.58
C ASP A 487 5.11 -9.54 -38.46
N SER A 488 5.90 -9.24 -37.42
CA SER A 488 5.97 -10.04 -36.19
C SER A 488 4.63 -10.08 -35.46
N VAL A 489 3.85 -9.00 -35.49
CA VAL A 489 2.52 -8.93 -34.90
C VAL A 489 1.53 -9.61 -35.85
N LYS A 490 1.17 -10.87 -35.54
CA LYS A 490 0.24 -11.68 -36.32
C LYS A 490 -1.22 -11.40 -35.98
N HIS A 491 -1.53 -11.10 -34.71
CA HIS A 491 -2.92 -10.94 -34.25
C HIS A 491 -3.16 -9.54 -33.66
N ILE A 492 -4.15 -8.84 -34.22
CA ILE A 492 -4.66 -7.57 -33.69
C ILE A 492 -6.06 -7.84 -33.14
N VAL A 493 -6.17 -7.88 -31.82
CA VAL A 493 -7.41 -8.15 -31.12
C VAL A 493 -7.96 -6.84 -30.57
N VAL A 494 -9.03 -6.32 -31.18
CA VAL A 494 -9.68 -5.11 -30.68
C VAL A 494 -10.75 -5.49 -29.67
N ILE A 495 -10.64 -4.97 -28.44
CA ILE A 495 -11.72 -5.01 -27.45
C ILE A 495 -12.59 -3.79 -27.70
N ARG A 496 -13.84 -4.03 -28.13
CA ARG A 496 -14.79 -2.96 -28.42
C ARG A 496 -15.01 -2.11 -27.18
N ASP A 497 -15.12 -0.79 -27.38
CA ASP A 497 -15.40 0.12 -26.28
C ASP A 497 -16.72 -0.22 -25.54
N SER A 498 -16.70 -0.07 -24.22
CA SER A 498 -17.86 -0.25 -23.34
C SER A 498 -18.94 0.81 -23.57
N ILE A 499 -20.18 0.53 -23.15
CA ILE A 499 -21.25 1.52 -23.25
C ILE A 499 -20.95 2.73 -22.36
N LYS A 500 -21.26 3.93 -22.85
CA LYS A 500 -21.04 5.16 -22.09
C LYS A 500 -22.26 5.51 -21.24
N ALA A 501 -22.11 5.47 -19.92
CA ALA A 501 -23.12 5.99 -18.99
C ALA A 501 -23.43 7.49 -19.25
N LYS A 502 -24.66 7.91 -18.97
CA LYS A 502 -25.07 9.33 -19.07
C LYS A 502 -24.77 10.06 -17.76
N SER A 503 -24.72 11.40 -17.83
CA SER A 503 -24.73 12.24 -16.64
C SER A 503 -25.96 11.90 -15.78
N GLY A 504 -25.74 11.55 -14.52
CA GLY A 504 -26.80 11.17 -13.59
C GLY A 504 -27.05 9.65 -13.45
N THR A 505 -26.41 8.77 -14.24
CA THR A 505 -26.55 7.31 -14.05
C THR A 505 -26.15 6.89 -12.63
N SER A 506 -25.03 7.40 -12.11
CA SER A 506 -24.62 7.14 -10.72
C SER A 506 -25.61 7.68 -9.68
N ASP A 507 -26.21 8.84 -9.93
CA ASP A 507 -27.23 9.43 -9.05
C ASP A 507 -28.51 8.60 -9.03
N CYS A 508 -28.93 8.10 -10.19
CA CYS A 508 -30.04 7.16 -10.30
C CYS A 508 -29.75 5.90 -9.47
N VAL A 509 -28.58 5.29 -9.64
CA VAL A 509 -28.20 4.08 -8.90
C VAL A 509 -28.16 4.33 -7.40
N ARG A 510 -27.59 5.46 -6.94
CA ARG A 510 -27.61 5.85 -5.52
C ARG A 510 -29.04 5.97 -4.99
N ASN A 511 -29.92 6.63 -5.73
CA ASN A 511 -31.33 6.80 -5.34
C ASN A 511 -32.09 5.48 -5.33
N ALA A 512 -31.86 4.60 -6.32
CA ALA A 512 -32.50 3.29 -6.40
C ALA A 512 -32.08 2.39 -5.23
N VAL A 513 -30.79 2.35 -4.89
CA VAL A 513 -30.28 1.60 -3.72
C VAL A 513 -30.89 2.15 -2.42
N ARG A 514 -30.91 3.49 -2.24
CA ARG A 514 -31.53 4.12 -1.05
C ARG A 514 -33.01 3.77 -0.90
N LYS A 515 -33.75 3.67 -2.01
CA LYS A 515 -35.16 3.31 -2.05
C LYS A 515 -35.41 1.79 -2.09
N HIS A 516 -34.37 0.97 -1.96
CA HIS A 516 -34.45 -0.49 -2.07
C HIS A 516 -35.11 -0.97 -3.37
N GLN A 517 -34.85 -0.27 -4.48
CA GLN A 517 -35.34 -0.56 -5.82
C GLN A 517 -34.33 -1.35 -6.64
N ARG A 518 -34.80 -2.06 -7.67
CA ARG A 518 -33.95 -2.80 -8.62
C ARG A 518 -33.18 -1.83 -9.52
N ALA A 519 -32.01 -1.37 -9.08
CA ALA A 519 -31.18 -0.40 -9.80
C ALA A 519 -30.94 -0.78 -11.28
N ALA A 520 -30.70 -2.08 -11.54
CA ALA A 520 -30.49 -2.60 -12.89
C ALA A 520 -31.68 -2.37 -13.85
N ILE A 521 -32.90 -2.24 -13.33
CA ILE A 521 -34.12 -2.01 -14.13
C ILE A 521 -34.46 -0.52 -14.15
N VAL A 522 -34.56 0.11 -12.97
CA VAL A 522 -35.05 1.51 -12.88
C VAL A 522 -34.06 2.52 -13.45
N CYS A 523 -32.77 2.17 -13.54
CA CYS A 523 -31.74 3.02 -14.13
C CYS A 523 -31.29 2.57 -15.53
N ALA A 524 -31.94 1.56 -16.12
CA ALA A 524 -31.65 1.11 -17.47
C ALA A 524 -31.91 2.24 -18.48
N LEU A 525 -31.06 2.32 -19.50
CA LEU A 525 -31.19 3.30 -20.59
C LEU A 525 -31.42 2.58 -21.92
N PRO A 526 -32.19 3.17 -22.86
CA PRO A 526 -32.41 2.56 -24.17
C PRO A 526 -31.10 2.37 -24.95
N LEU A 527 -30.86 1.16 -25.48
CA LEU A 527 -29.64 0.79 -26.21
C LEU A 527 -29.35 1.74 -27.39
N ALA A 528 -30.37 2.14 -28.14
CA ALA A 528 -30.25 3.08 -29.25
C ALA A 528 -29.60 4.42 -28.85
N LYS A 529 -29.70 4.82 -27.57
CA LYS A 529 -29.11 6.05 -27.03
C LYS A 529 -27.67 5.88 -26.54
N LEU A 530 -27.18 4.64 -26.47
CA LEU A 530 -25.88 4.28 -25.89
C LEU A 530 -24.91 3.69 -26.92
N ARG A 531 -25.42 2.95 -27.91
CA ARG A 531 -24.61 2.27 -28.93
C ARG A 531 -23.90 3.31 -29.80
N ARG A 532 -22.60 3.08 -30.03
CA ARG A 532 -21.77 3.89 -30.92
C ARG A 532 -21.01 3.00 -31.90
N SER A 533 -20.73 3.57 -33.06
CA SER A 533 -19.80 2.97 -34.00
C SER A 533 -18.39 3.06 -33.42
N ASP A 534 -17.65 1.96 -33.49
CA ASP A 534 -16.28 1.86 -33.01
C ASP A 534 -15.36 1.68 -34.22
N ALA A 535 -14.57 2.72 -34.50
CA ALA A 535 -13.70 2.74 -35.67
C ALA A 535 -12.53 1.76 -35.54
N ALA A 536 -12.06 1.45 -34.33
CA ALA A 536 -11.03 0.44 -34.12
C ALA A 536 -11.56 -0.95 -34.43
N ALA A 537 -12.77 -1.26 -33.92
CA ALA A 537 -13.42 -2.54 -34.18
C ALA A 537 -13.76 -2.72 -35.66
N ALA A 538 -14.23 -1.66 -36.34
CA ALA A 538 -14.46 -1.71 -37.78
C ALA A 538 -13.17 -1.96 -38.57
N ALA A 539 -12.07 -1.26 -38.25
CA ALA A 539 -10.77 -1.48 -38.87
C ALA A 539 -10.26 -2.92 -38.67
N ALA A 540 -10.43 -3.49 -37.47
CA ALA A 540 -10.00 -4.87 -37.21
C ALA A 540 -10.83 -5.91 -37.98
N ARG A 541 -12.14 -5.70 -38.15
CA ARG A 541 -12.99 -6.60 -38.94
C ARG A 541 -12.58 -6.63 -40.42
N GLU A 542 -12.15 -5.49 -40.97
CA GLU A 542 -11.70 -5.42 -42.36
C GLU A 542 -10.41 -6.18 -42.64
N LEU A 543 -9.58 -6.41 -41.62
CA LEU A 543 -8.37 -7.24 -41.74
C LEU A 543 -8.69 -8.73 -41.85
N GLY A 544 -9.85 -9.17 -41.38
CA GLY A 544 -10.26 -10.58 -41.36
C GLY A 544 -9.51 -11.45 -40.35
N SER A 545 -10.09 -12.59 -40.00
CA SER A 545 -9.44 -13.60 -39.16
C SER A 545 -8.34 -14.33 -39.96
N PRO A 546 -7.16 -14.62 -39.39
CA PRO A 546 -6.78 -14.44 -37.98
C PRO A 546 -6.10 -13.11 -37.67
N ARG A 547 -5.89 -12.25 -38.68
CA ARG A 547 -5.11 -11.01 -38.58
C ARG A 547 -5.77 -9.98 -37.68
N GLY A 548 -7.06 -9.74 -37.86
CA GLY A 548 -7.87 -8.82 -37.09
C GLY A 548 -9.08 -9.52 -36.48
N GLN A 549 -9.25 -9.35 -35.17
CA GLN A 549 -10.33 -9.95 -34.40
C GLN A 549 -10.98 -8.90 -33.52
N VAL A 550 -12.28 -9.06 -33.23
CA VAL A 550 -13.02 -8.16 -32.36
C VAL A 550 -13.65 -8.95 -31.23
N ILE A 551 -13.33 -8.55 -30.00
CA ILE A 551 -14.03 -8.99 -28.79
C ILE A 551 -15.11 -7.95 -28.50
N ASP A 552 -16.38 -8.35 -28.63
CA ASP A 552 -17.54 -7.50 -28.37
C ASP A 552 -18.31 -8.02 -27.15
N LEU A 553 -18.10 -7.37 -26.01
CA LEU A 553 -18.74 -7.72 -24.73
C LEU A 553 -19.99 -6.87 -24.45
N THR A 554 -20.59 -6.27 -25.48
CA THR A 554 -21.78 -5.40 -25.31
C THR A 554 -22.97 -6.17 -24.72
N SER A 555 -23.13 -7.46 -25.04
CA SER A 555 -24.19 -8.33 -24.50
C SER A 555 -24.15 -8.47 -22.98
N PHE A 556 -22.97 -8.35 -22.37
CA PHE A 556 -22.79 -8.37 -20.92
C PHE A 556 -23.22 -7.06 -20.23
N GLN A 557 -23.48 -6.01 -21.00
CA GLN A 557 -23.87 -4.68 -20.50
C GLN A 557 -25.27 -4.25 -20.97
N CYS A 558 -25.84 -4.90 -21.98
CA CYS A 558 -27.11 -4.57 -22.61
C CYS A 558 -27.96 -5.82 -22.78
N SER A 559 -29.30 -5.68 -22.76
CA SER A 559 -30.16 -6.75 -23.27
C SER A 559 -29.97 -6.93 -24.77
N ALA A 560 -30.33 -8.11 -25.28
CA ALA A 560 -30.50 -8.34 -26.71
C ALA A 560 -31.51 -7.35 -27.31
#